data_AF-A0A818BS41-F1
#
_entry.id   AF-A0A818BS41-F1
#
_cell.length_a   1.000
_cell.length_b   1.000
_cell.length_c   1.000
_cell.angle_alpha   90.00
_cell.angle_beta   90.00
_cell.angle_gamma   90.00
#
_symmetry.space_group_name_H-M   'P 1'
#
loop_
_entity.id
_entity.type
_entity.pdbx_description
1 polymer ?
#
loop_
_entity_poly.entity_id
_entity_poly.type
_entity_poly.pdbx_seq_one_letter_code
_entity_poly.pdbx_strand_id
1 'polypeptide(L)'
;MNEQKNVILNVLLTYDISEKNTEVKNALKQEPFNYREEWALSDKKPQILPETTLWKPSTTSRQALADIQSLISNLNSQNGWNIILERCVTVDFATAA
;
A
#
# COMPACT_ATOMS: atom_id res chain seq x y z
N MET A 1 5.32 25.14 26.82
CA MET A 1 5.14 25.14 25.35
C MET A 1 5.19 23.67 24.94
N ASN A 2 4.04 23.03 24.73
CA ASN A 2 4.00 21.60 24.43
C ASN A 2 4.32 21.43 22.95
N GLU A 3 5.49 20.87 22.63
CA GLU A 3 5.79 20.36 21.30
C GLU A 3 4.75 19.29 20.95
N GLN A 4 3.85 19.60 20.02
CA GLN A 4 3.03 18.58 19.37
C GLN A 4 3.97 17.70 18.57
N LYS A 5 4.27 16.51 19.10
CA LYS A 5 4.97 15.45 18.37
C LYS A 5 4.15 15.15 17.12
N ASN A 6 4.67 15.50 15.95
CA ASN A 6 4.00 15.26 14.68
C ASN A 6 4.02 13.75 14.42
N VAL A 7 2.87 13.09 14.50
CA VAL A 7 2.76 11.65 14.29
C VAL A 7 2.57 11.40 12.80
N ILE A 8 3.51 10.71 12.17
CA ILE A 8 3.37 10.25 10.79
C ILE A 8 2.63 8.91 10.82
N LEU A 9 1.47 8.84 10.17
CA LEU A 9 0.73 7.60 9.98
C LEU A 9 1.29 6.85 8.78
N ASN A 10 1.57 5.57 8.96
CA ASN A 10 2.04 4.67 7.91
C ASN A 10 1.07 3.51 7.78
N VAL A 11 1.04 2.91 6.58
CA VAL A 11 0.22 1.73 6.32
C VAL A 11 1.07 0.60 5.74
N LEU A 12 0.80 -0.61 6.22
CA LEU A 12 1.12 -1.85 5.50
C LEU A 12 -0.17 -2.36 4.85
N LEU A 13 -0.12 -2.55 3.53
CA LEU A 13 -1.19 -3.10 2.70
C LEU A 13 -0.77 -4.51 2.27
N THR A 14 -1.52 -5.52 2.70
CA THR A 14 -1.38 -6.90 2.19
C THR A 14 -2.65 -7.29 1.46
N TYR A 15 -2.53 -7.81 0.25
CA TYR A 15 -3.68 -8.13 -0.58
C TYR A 15 -3.55 -9.48 -1.29
N ASP A 16 -4.69 -10.01 -1.71
CA ASP A 16 -4.78 -11.22 -2.53
C ASP A 16 -5.76 -10.95 -3.68
N ILE A 17 -5.37 -11.33 -4.89
CA ILE A 17 -6.17 -11.09 -6.10
C ILE A 17 -6.18 -12.32 -7.00
N SER A 18 -7.26 -12.45 -7.78
CA SER A 18 -7.50 -13.59 -8.67
C SER A 18 -6.44 -13.75 -9.77
N GLU A 19 -6.01 -12.65 -10.40
CA GLU A 19 -5.05 -12.64 -11.50
C GLU A 19 -4.30 -11.31 -11.58
N LYS A 20 -3.26 -11.24 -12.41
CA LYS A 20 -2.50 -10.02 -12.69
C LYS A 20 -1.80 -9.39 -11.48
N ASN A 21 -1.33 -10.23 -10.55
CA ASN A 21 -0.59 -9.82 -9.35
C ASN A 21 0.56 -8.85 -9.66
N THR A 22 1.39 -9.19 -10.64
CA THR A 22 2.54 -8.36 -11.03
C THR A 22 2.11 -6.99 -11.55
N GLU A 23 1.09 -6.92 -12.39
CA GLU A 23 0.58 -5.67 -12.97
C GLU A 23 -0.06 -4.77 -11.92
N VAL A 24 -0.87 -5.34 -11.01
CA VAL A 24 -1.44 -4.59 -9.87
C VAL A 24 -0.35 -4.08 -8.96
N LYS A 25 0.63 -4.93 -8.60
CA LYS A 25 1.76 -4.53 -7.76
C LYS A 25 2.55 -3.39 -8.39
N ASN A 26 2.87 -3.51 -9.68
CA ASN A 26 3.61 -2.49 -10.39
C ASN A 26 2.86 -1.16 -10.46
N ALA A 27 1.55 -1.19 -10.69
CA ALA A 27 0.73 0.02 -10.71
C ALA A 27 0.61 0.69 -9.33
N LEU A 28 0.54 -0.08 -8.22
CA LEU A 28 0.59 0.47 -6.87
C LEU A 28 1.92 1.20 -6.57
N LYS A 29 3.03 0.80 -7.21
CA LYS A 29 4.32 1.48 -7.03
C LYS A 29 4.45 2.78 -7.81
N GLN A 30 3.62 3.00 -8.83
CA GLN A 30 3.68 4.22 -9.65
C GLN A 30 2.85 5.36 -9.03
N GLU A 31 3.06 6.58 -9.51
CA GLU A 31 2.18 7.72 -9.23
C GLU A 31 0.73 7.41 -9.67
N PRO A 32 -0.30 7.82 -8.88
CA PRO A 32 -0.23 8.61 -7.66
C PRO A 32 -0.06 7.78 -6.38
N PHE A 33 0.11 6.46 -6.49
CA PHE A 33 0.04 5.54 -5.36
C PHE A 33 1.36 5.42 -4.60
N ASN A 34 2.51 5.31 -5.27
CA ASN A 34 3.85 5.36 -4.67
C ASN A 34 4.07 4.36 -3.50
N TYR A 35 3.44 3.20 -3.54
CA TYR A 35 3.71 2.13 -2.58
C TYR A 35 5.10 1.53 -2.82
N ARG A 36 5.70 0.98 -1.76
CA ARG A 36 7.06 0.45 -1.77
C ARG A 36 7.10 -0.98 -1.27
N GLU A 37 8.06 -1.74 -1.79
CA GLU A 37 8.29 -3.16 -1.47
C GLU A 37 9.25 -3.35 -0.31
N GLU A 38 9.90 -2.28 0.12
CA GLU A 38 10.83 -2.33 1.22
C GLU A 38 10.36 -1.39 2.31
N TRP A 39 10.50 -1.82 3.55
CA TRP A 39 10.20 -1.01 4.71
C TRP A 39 11.38 -1.00 5.65
N ALA A 40 11.72 0.19 6.15
CA ALA A 40 12.68 0.37 7.21
C ALA A 40 11.99 1.11 8.37
N LEU A 41 12.08 0.53 9.57
CA LEU A 41 12.01 1.35 10.77
C LEU A 41 13.32 2.15 10.86
N SER A 42 13.25 3.41 11.28
CA SER A 42 14.43 4.27 11.44
C SER A 42 15.59 3.50 12.07
N ASP A 43 16.78 3.68 11.50
CA ASP A 43 18.05 3.07 11.92
C ASP A 43 18.22 1.57 11.61
N LYS A 44 17.22 0.93 10.98
CA LYS A 44 17.32 -0.47 10.53
C LYS A 44 17.55 -0.58 9.03
N LYS A 45 18.23 -1.65 8.62
CA LYS A 45 18.31 -2.03 7.21
C LYS A 45 16.90 -2.24 6.65
N PRO A 46 16.59 -1.74 5.43
CA PRO A 46 15.32 -2.02 4.78
C PRO A 46 15.08 -3.53 4.70
N GLN A 47 13.87 -3.94 5.05
CA GLN A 47 13.40 -5.31 4.87
C GLN A 47 12.53 -5.38 3.63
N ILE A 48 12.80 -6.38 2.79
CA ILE A 48 11.97 -6.68 1.63
C ILE A 48 10.67 -7.32 2.10
N LEU A 49 9.57 -6.72 1.70
CA LEU A 49 8.22 -7.21 1.96
C LEU A 49 7.87 -8.32 0.95
N PRO A 50 6.98 -9.25 1.34
CA PRO A 50 6.41 -10.23 0.41
C PRO A 50 5.77 -9.58 -0.82
N GLU A 51 5.62 -10.36 -1.91
CA GLU A 51 5.07 -9.84 -3.18
C GLU A 51 3.69 -9.18 -3.06
N THR A 52 2.88 -9.67 -2.13
CA THR A 52 1.52 -9.19 -1.86
C THR A 52 1.45 -8.09 -0.81
N THR A 53 2.59 -7.69 -0.25
CA THR A 53 2.67 -6.72 0.85
C THR A 53 3.43 -5.49 0.40
N LEU A 54 2.84 -4.32 0.62
CA LEU A 54 3.44 -3.04 0.29
C LEU A 54 3.29 -2.05 1.44
N TRP A 55 4.23 -1.12 1.53
CA TRP A 55 4.24 -0.04 2.51
C TRP A 55 4.04 1.31 1.84
N LYS A 56 3.33 2.22 2.51
CA LYS A 56 3.28 3.62 2.12
C LYS A 56 3.32 4.54 3.35
N PRO A 57 4.25 5.51 3.40
CA PRO A 57 4.25 6.51 4.45
C PRO A 57 3.13 7.53 4.26
N SER A 58 2.78 8.22 5.34
CA SER A 58 1.78 9.31 5.34
C SER A 58 0.42 8.89 4.74
N THR A 59 0.02 7.63 4.97
CA THR A 59 -1.21 7.03 4.42
C THR A 59 -1.93 6.26 5.52
N THR A 60 -3.27 6.18 5.41
CA THR A 60 -4.12 5.43 6.35
C THR A 60 -4.61 4.13 5.73
N SER A 61 -5.01 3.17 6.56
CA SER A 61 -5.62 1.90 6.18
C SER A 61 -6.85 2.08 5.27
N ARG A 62 -7.64 3.12 5.54
CA ARG A 62 -8.82 3.45 4.72
C ARG A 62 -8.41 3.94 3.33
N GLN A 63 -7.42 4.82 3.26
CA GLN A 63 -6.90 5.29 1.98
C GLN A 63 -6.27 4.14 1.20
N ALA A 64 -5.52 3.26 1.86
CA ALA A 64 -4.89 2.11 1.19
C ALA A 64 -5.89 1.11 0.63
N LEU A 65 -6.97 0.83 1.36
CA LEU A 65 -8.05 -0.01 0.85
C LEU A 65 -8.74 0.65 -0.37
N ALA A 66 -8.99 1.96 -0.30
CA ALA A 66 -9.58 2.71 -1.41
C ALA A 66 -8.65 2.76 -2.63
N ASP A 67 -7.34 2.94 -2.42
CA ASP A 67 -6.32 2.96 -3.47
C ASP A 67 -6.36 1.66 -4.28
N ILE A 68 -6.26 0.49 -3.61
CA ILE A 68 -6.25 -0.80 -4.30
C ILE A 68 -7.58 -1.12 -4.99
N GLN A 69 -8.71 -0.78 -4.37
CA GLN A 69 -10.03 -0.96 -4.98
C GLN A 69 -10.20 -0.10 -6.24
N SER A 70 -9.82 1.17 -6.15
CA SER A 70 -9.87 2.11 -7.28
C SER A 70 -8.94 1.65 -8.42
N LEU A 71 -7.72 1.24 -8.08
CA LEU A 71 -6.76 0.73 -9.06
C LEU A 71 -7.30 -0.49 -9.80
N ILE A 72 -7.81 -1.49 -9.08
CA ILE A 72 -8.36 -2.71 -9.69
C ILE A 72 -9.53 -2.37 -10.63
N SER A 73 -10.45 -1.51 -10.17
CA SER A 73 -11.57 -1.03 -10.99
C SER A 73 -11.09 -0.35 -12.27
N ASN A 74 -10.08 0.50 -12.19
CA ASN A 74 -9.51 1.21 -13.33
C ASN A 74 -8.83 0.24 -14.31
N LEU A 75 -8.01 -0.68 -13.82
CA LEU A 75 -7.32 -1.67 -14.64
C LEU A 75 -8.28 -2.59 -15.39
N ASN A 76 -9.33 -3.07 -14.71
CA ASN A 76 -10.39 -3.85 -15.33
C ASN A 76 -11.10 -3.05 -16.43
N SER A 77 -11.42 -1.78 -16.16
CA SER A 77 -12.11 -0.92 -17.12
C SER A 77 -11.26 -0.56 -18.34
N GLN A 78 -9.96 -0.33 -18.15
CA GLN A 78 -9.04 0.08 -19.22
C GLN A 78 -8.61 -1.08 -20.11
N ASN A 79 -8.41 -2.26 -19.54
CA ASN A 79 -7.81 -3.39 -20.23
C ASN A 79 -8.78 -4.55 -20.52
N GLY A 80 -10.03 -4.47 -20.04
CA GLY A 80 -11.01 -5.56 -20.13
C GLY A 80 -10.63 -6.78 -19.28
N TRP A 81 -9.86 -6.58 -18.21
CA TRP A 81 -9.44 -7.64 -17.29
C TRP A 81 -10.54 -7.98 -16.27
N ASN A 82 -10.38 -9.10 -15.57
CA ASN A 82 -11.29 -9.55 -14.51
C ASN A 82 -10.54 -9.82 -13.20
N ILE A 83 -9.82 -8.81 -12.73
CA ILE A 83 -9.13 -8.85 -11.44
C ILE A 83 -10.17 -8.71 -10.31
N ILE A 84 -10.15 -9.65 -9.37
CA ILE A 84 -11.01 -9.68 -8.19
C ILE A 84 -10.12 -9.51 -6.95
N LEU A 85 -10.48 -8.57 -6.07
CA LEU A 85 -9.87 -8.44 -4.75
C LEU A 85 -10.45 -9.47 -3.80
N GLU A 86 -9.75 -10.58 -3.58
CA GLU A 86 -10.23 -11.68 -2.75
C GLU A 86 -10.10 -11.36 -1.26
N ARG A 87 -8.96 -10.78 -0.88
CA ARG A 87 -8.67 -10.34 0.49
C ARG A 87 -7.82 -9.09 0.48
N CYS A 88 -8.03 -8.23 1.47
CA CYS A 88 -7.20 -7.06 1.70
C CYS A 88 -7.14 -6.79 3.20
N VAL A 89 -5.93 -6.67 3.73
CA VAL A 89 -5.65 -6.34 5.12
C VAL A 89 -4.76 -5.11 5.13
N THR A 90 -5.19 -4.10 5.87
CA THR A 90 -4.45 -2.85 6.06
C THR A 90 -4.21 -2.59 7.53
N VAL A 91 -2.98 -2.24 7.89
CA VAL A 91 -2.58 -1.96 9.28
C VAL A 91 -1.99 -0.57 9.37
N ASP A 92 -2.66 0.28 10.16
CA ASP A 92 -2.19 1.62 10.53
C ASP A 92 -1.17 1.52 11.66
N PHE A 93 -0.06 2.23 11.53
CA PHE A 93 0.89 2.39 12.61
C PHE A 93 1.55 3.77 12.59
N ALA A 94 1.75 4.29 13.79
CA ALA A 94 2.43 5.56 14.02
C ALA A 94 3.94 5.34 14.11
N THR A 95 4.71 6.17 13.41
CA THR A 95 6.14 6.32 13.70
C THR A 95 6.37 7.70 14.29
N ALA A 96 7.23 7.79 15.30
CA ALA A 96 7.72 9.10 15.75
C ALA A 96 8.57 9.70 14.62
N ALA A 97 8.27 10.95 14.25
CA ALA A 97 9.08 11.74 13.33
C ALA A 97 10.42 12.11 13.96
#